data_AF-A0A3M9MIM9-F1
#
_entry.id   AF-A0A3M9MIM9-F1
#
_cell.length_a   1.000
_cell.length_b   1.000
_cell.length_c   1.000
_cell.angle_alpha   90.00
_cell.angle_beta   90.00
_cell.angle_gamma   90.00
#
_symmetry.space_group_name_H-M   'P 1'
#
loop_
_entity.id
_entity.type
_entity.pdbx_description
1 polymer ?
#
loop_
_entity_poly.entity_id
_entity_poly.type
_entity_poly.pdbx_seq_one_letter_code
_entity_poly.pdbx_strand_id
1 'polypeptide(L)'
;MNDGIRQKTDLTGTLDGSNQDLSVSRGADGSATVRTVDGGYFVKGDKAFWISTTKAPEATALLLAGKWVKAPGSMADSLSGLTIRSFLDESIGPGNITDAELAKATTRTTTFDGKPAYVITDAKTGNTITLDAATKYVLQFDGEQGTSKTKGKVTLTGWNQQPTLTVPPGAISAPSSMGN
;
A
#
# COMPACT_ATOMS: atom_id res chain seq x y z
N MET A 1 5.88 -18.42 20.93
CA MET A 1 5.97 -17.04 20.38
C MET A 1 5.64 -17.17 18.91
N ASN A 2 4.44 -16.77 18.48
CA ASN A 2 4.15 -16.68 17.05
C ASN A 2 4.71 -15.34 16.58
N ASP A 3 5.94 -15.36 16.07
CA ASP A 3 6.49 -14.22 15.33
C ASP A 3 5.64 -14.10 14.06
N GLY A 4 4.60 -13.26 14.14
CA GLY A 4 3.64 -13.08 13.07
C GLY A 4 4.32 -12.76 11.74
N ILE A 5 3.72 -13.22 10.64
CA ILE A 5 4.24 -12.97 9.30
C ILE A 5 4.23 -11.46 9.05
N ARG A 6 5.42 -10.86 8.90
CA ARG A 6 5.54 -9.44 8.54
C ARG A 6 5.20 -9.26 7.08
N GLN A 7 4.26 -8.35 6.82
CA GLN A 7 4.02 -7.81 5.50
C GLN A 7 4.73 -6.46 5.38
N LYS A 8 5.45 -6.26 4.28
CA LYS A 8 5.92 -4.94 3.84
C LYS A 8 5.12 -4.53 2.62
N THR A 9 4.59 -3.31 2.65
CA THR A 9 3.92 -2.69 1.51
C THR A 9 4.62 -1.36 1.22
N ASP A 10 5.01 -1.15 -0.04
CA ASP A 10 5.52 0.12 -0.54
C ASP A 10 4.56 0.59 -1.65
N LEU A 11 4.04 1.81 -1.56
CA LEU A 11 3.09 2.36 -2.52
C LEU A 11 3.55 3.75 -2.94
N THR A 12 3.58 4.02 -4.24
CA THR A 12 4.11 5.26 -4.83
C THR A 12 3.30 5.58 -6.06
N GLY A 13 2.75 6.79 -6.16
CA GLY A 13 1.77 7.10 -7.20
C GLY A 13 1.00 8.38 -6.99
N THR A 14 0.04 8.62 -7.88
CA THR A 14 -0.92 9.71 -7.79
C THR A 14 -2.06 9.37 -6.81
N LEU A 15 -2.62 10.39 -6.16
CA LEU A 15 -3.70 10.20 -5.18
C LEU A 15 -4.99 9.63 -5.79
N ASP A 16 -5.22 9.79 -7.09
CA ASP A 16 -6.38 9.21 -7.79
C ASP A 16 -6.17 7.73 -8.15
N GLY A 17 -4.97 7.17 -7.91
CA GLY A 17 -4.63 5.78 -8.22
C GLY A 17 -4.47 5.47 -9.71
N SER A 18 -4.58 6.48 -10.59
CA SER A 18 -4.49 6.28 -12.04
C SER A 18 -3.06 5.93 -12.51
N ASN A 19 -2.05 6.34 -11.74
CA ASN A 19 -0.65 6.11 -12.03
C ASN A 19 0.12 5.76 -10.73
N GLN A 20 0.38 4.48 -10.48
CA GLN A 20 1.00 4.02 -9.23
C GLN A 20 1.75 2.68 -9.37
N ASP A 21 2.72 2.48 -8.48
CA ASP A 21 3.37 1.20 -8.18
C ASP A 21 3.05 0.80 -6.73
N LEU A 22 2.47 -0.37 -6.55
CA LEU A 22 2.21 -1.02 -5.27
C LEU A 22 3.06 -2.28 -5.17
N SER A 23 4.07 -2.29 -4.31
CA SER A 23 4.86 -3.48 -4.00
C SER A 23 4.43 -4.08 -2.66
N VAL A 24 4.24 -5.38 -2.62
CA VAL A 24 3.93 -6.15 -1.41
C VAL A 24 4.91 -7.32 -1.29
N SER A 25 5.34 -7.59 -0.07
CA SER A 25 6.05 -8.83 0.28
C SER A 25 5.53 -9.35 1.60
N ARG A 26 5.27 -10.66 1.69
CA ARG A 26 4.71 -11.28 2.89
C ARG A 26 5.26 -12.69 3.06
N GLY A 27 6.28 -12.85 3.90
CA GLY A 27 6.82 -14.16 4.31
C GLY A 27 6.84 -15.22 3.21
N ALA A 28 6.15 -16.34 3.45
CA ALA A 28 6.06 -17.47 2.51
C ALA A 28 5.13 -17.22 1.30
N ASP A 29 4.28 -16.19 1.35
CA ASP A 29 3.38 -15.86 0.25
C ASP A 29 4.12 -15.20 -0.92
N GLY A 30 5.38 -14.78 -0.73
CA GLY A 30 6.20 -14.19 -1.77
C GLY A 30 6.01 -12.67 -1.89
N SER A 31 6.42 -12.15 -3.04
CA SER A 31 6.44 -10.73 -3.35
C SER A 31 5.87 -10.43 -4.73
N ALA A 32 5.22 -9.28 -4.86
CA ALA A 32 4.77 -8.76 -6.14
C ALA A 32 4.75 -7.24 -6.17
N THR A 33 4.90 -6.69 -7.38
CA THR A 33 4.61 -5.30 -7.69
C THR A 33 3.43 -5.24 -8.65
N VAL A 34 2.43 -4.42 -8.33
CA VAL A 34 1.35 -4.01 -9.23
C VAL A 34 1.66 -2.62 -9.73
N ARG A 35 1.68 -2.44 -11.05
CA ARG A 35 1.76 -1.15 -11.71
C ARG A 35 0.42 -0.81 -12.35
N THR A 36 -0.11 0.36 -12.01
CA THR A 36 -1.29 0.94 -12.65
C THR A 36 -0.85 2.09 -13.56
N VAL A 37 -1.27 2.04 -14.83
CA VAL A 37 -1.02 3.10 -15.82
C VAL A 37 -2.26 3.22 -16.70
N ASP A 38 -2.89 4.39 -16.73
CA ASP A 38 -4.04 4.74 -17.59
C ASP A 38 -5.17 3.69 -17.51
N GLY A 39 -5.46 3.19 -16.30
CA GLY A 39 -6.50 2.18 -16.04
C GLY A 39 -6.11 0.74 -16.36
N GLY A 40 -4.90 0.50 -16.86
CA GLY A 40 -4.32 -0.84 -17.02
C GLY A 40 -3.54 -1.29 -15.80
N TYR A 41 -3.70 -2.56 -15.41
CA TYR A 41 -2.99 -3.17 -14.28
C TYR A 41 -1.99 -4.21 -14.77
N PHE A 42 -0.76 -4.12 -14.26
CA PHE A 42 0.33 -5.02 -14.59
C PHE A 42 0.95 -5.57 -13.32
N VAL A 43 1.13 -6.87 -13.23
CA VAL A 43 1.62 -7.55 -12.03
C VAL A 43 2.95 -8.22 -12.34
N LYS A 44 3.96 -7.99 -11.50
CA LYS A 44 5.24 -8.68 -11.51
C LYS A 44 5.45 -9.35 -10.16
N GLY A 45 5.12 -10.63 -10.08
CA GLY A 45 5.30 -11.45 -8.89
C GLY A 45 6.45 -12.44 -9.01
N ASP A 46 6.99 -12.87 -7.87
CA ASP A 46 7.81 -14.07 -7.80
C ASP A 46 6.97 -15.36 -7.89
N LYS A 47 7.64 -16.52 -7.98
CA LYS A 47 6.96 -17.82 -8.08
C LYS A 47 6.02 -18.07 -6.89
N ALA A 48 6.43 -17.68 -5.67
CA ALA A 48 5.65 -17.92 -4.47
C ALA A 48 4.36 -17.10 -4.49
N PHE A 49 4.40 -15.84 -4.94
CA PHE A 49 3.22 -14.99 -5.13
C PHE A 49 2.19 -15.61 -6.08
N TRP A 50 2.66 -16.06 -7.26
CA TRP A 50 1.76 -16.67 -8.26
C TRP A 50 1.08 -17.93 -7.72
N ILE A 51 1.77 -18.74 -6.90
CA ILE A 51 1.18 -19.93 -6.29
C ILE A 51 0.27 -19.57 -5.12
N SER A 52 0.73 -18.74 -4.19
CA SER A 52 0.06 -18.45 -2.93
C SER A 52 -1.19 -17.60 -3.12
N THR A 53 -1.10 -16.59 -3.99
CA THR A 53 -2.06 -15.48 -4.04
C THR A 53 -3.02 -15.69 -5.20
N THR A 54 -2.51 -16.04 -6.39
CA THR A 54 -3.34 -16.25 -7.57
C THR A 54 -3.71 -17.72 -7.80
N LYS A 55 -3.23 -18.64 -6.94
CA LYS A 55 -3.45 -20.10 -7.04
C LYS A 55 -3.03 -20.68 -8.40
N ALA A 56 -2.00 -20.10 -9.02
CA ALA A 56 -1.49 -20.59 -10.30
C ALA A 56 -0.84 -21.97 -10.13
N PRO A 57 -1.01 -22.88 -11.11
CA PRO A 57 -0.23 -24.11 -11.17
C PRO A 57 1.28 -23.83 -11.21
N GLU A 58 2.10 -24.72 -10.66
CA GLU A 58 3.53 -24.50 -10.48
C GLU A 58 4.27 -24.18 -11.80
N ALA A 59 3.94 -24.90 -12.88
CA ALA A 59 4.52 -24.65 -14.20
C ALA A 59 4.20 -23.23 -14.71
N THR A 60 2.95 -22.79 -14.52
CA THR A 60 2.52 -21.43 -14.87
C THR A 60 3.24 -20.39 -13.99
N ALA A 61 3.31 -20.61 -12.68
CA ALA A 61 4.01 -19.72 -11.77
C ALA A 61 5.49 -19.55 -12.14
N LEU A 62 6.17 -20.64 -12.55
CA LEU A 62 7.55 -20.59 -13.03
C LEU A 62 7.68 -19.77 -14.32
N LEU A 63 6.73 -19.89 -15.24
CA LEU A 63 6.72 -19.14 -16.50
C LEU A 63 6.50 -17.64 -16.30
N LEU A 64 5.70 -17.25 -15.31
CA LEU A 64 5.32 -15.86 -15.01
C LEU A 64 6.28 -15.17 -14.03
N ALA A 65 7.02 -15.93 -13.23
CA ALA A 65 7.90 -15.40 -12.19
C ALA A 65 8.86 -14.33 -12.75
N GLY A 66 8.84 -13.15 -12.11
CA GLY A 66 9.69 -12.02 -12.49
C GLY A 66 9.35 -11.35 -13.81
N LYS A 67 8.22 -11.69 -14.46
CA LYS A 67 7.75 -11.01 -15.67
C LYS A 67 6.58 -10.09 -15.34
N TRP A 68 6.43 -9.02 -16.12
CA TRP A 68 5.25 -8.18 -16.07
C TRP A 68 4.11 -8.86 -16.82
N VAL A 69 2.99 -9.07 -16.13
CA VAL A 69 1.80 -9.74 -16.65
C VAL A 69 0.65 -8.75 -16.60
N LYS A 70 0.00 -8.49 -17.74
CA LYS A 70 -1.23 -7.69 -17.78
C LYS A 70 -2.36 -8.45 -17.09
N ALA A 71 -2.96 -7.85 -16.07
CA ALA A 71 -4.03 -8.47 -15.31
C ALA A 71 -5.31 -8.61 -16.18
N PRO A 72 -5.95 -9.80 -16.21
CA PRO A 72 -7.19 -10.01 -16.93
C PRO A 72 -8.42 -9.71 -16.05
N GLY A 73 -9.56 -9.37 -16.67
CA GLY A 73 -10.92 -9.38 -16.09
C GLY A 73 -11.00 -9.12 -14.58
N SER A 74 -11.45 -10.13 -13.83
CA SER A 74 -11.68 -10.08 -12.38
C SER A 74 -10.45 -9.72 -11.54
N MET A 75 -9.23 -10.03 -12.02
CA MET A 75 -8.00 -9.60 -11.36
C MET A 75 -7.82 -8.08 -11.48
N ALA A 76 -8.08 -7.50 -12.66
CA ALA A 76 -8.04 -6.06 -12.84
C ALA A 76 -9.10 -5.36 -11.96
N ASP A 77 -10.31 -5.92 -11.88
CA ASP A 77 -11.37 -5.38 -11.01
C ASP A 77 -10.95 -5.39 -9.53
N SER A 78 -10.35 -6.48 -9.07
CA SER A 78 -9.84 -6.59 -7.68
C SER A 78 -8.72 -5.58 -7.39
N LEU A 79 -7.85 -5.33 -8.38
CA LEU A 79 -6.74 -4.38 -8.26
C LEU A 79 -7.21 -2.92 -8.31
N SER A 80 -8.36 -2.63 -8.92
CA SER A 80 -8.89 -1.27 -9.04
C SER A 80 -9.22 -0.61 -7.70
N GLY A 81 -9.54 -1.40 -6.68
CA GLY A 81 -9.76 -0.89 -5.32
C GLY A 81 -8.48 -0.60 -4.53
N LEU A 82 -7.31 -1.04 -5.01
CA LEU A 82 -6.04 -0.92 -4.30
C LEU A 82 -5.31 0.36 -4.71
N THR A 83 -5.74 1.51 -4.20
CA THR A 83 -5.17 2.82 -4.54
C THR A 83 -4.54 3.48 -3.32
N ILE A 84 -3.69 4.49 -3.54
CA ILE A 84 -3.20 5.34 -2.44
C ILE A 84 -4.37 5.95 -1.67
N ARG A 85 -5.39 6.43 -2.37
CA ARG A 85 -6.57 7.01 -1.72
C ARG A 85 -7.30 6.02 -0.85
N SER A 86 -7.60 4.82 -1.33
CA SER A 86 -8.30 3.83 -0.49
C SER A 86 -7.49 3.47 0.74
N PHE A 87 -6.16 3.34 0.61
CA PHE A 87 -5.27 3.12 1.76
C PHE A 87 -5.29 4.28 2.77
N LEU A 88 -5.23 5.53 2.28
CA LEU A 88 -5.30 6.71 3.16
C LEU A 88 -6.68 6.86 3.80
N ASP A 89 -7.75 6.62 3.06
CA ASP A 89 -9.11 6.71 3.58
C ASP A 89 -9.35 5.65 4.67
N GLU A 90 -8.86 4.42 4.47
CA GLU A 90 -8.91 3.34 5.47
C GLU A 90 -8.02 3.63 6.69
N SER A 91 -6.86 4.27 6.49
CA SER A 91 -5.92 4.52 7.60
C SER A 91 -6.29 5.76 8.42
N ILE A 92 -6.60 6.87 7.75
CA ILE A 92 -6.73 8.22 8.34
C ILE A 92 -7.85 9.07 7.72
N GLY A 93 -8.73 8.45 6.94
CA GLY A 93 -9.88 9.14 6.39
C GLY A 93 -10.87 9.61 7.47
N PRO A 94 -11.85 10.45 7.08
CA PRO A 94 -12.84 11.01 8.00
C PRO A 94 -13.75 9.95 8.65
N GLY A 95 -13.81 8.73 8.09
CA GLY A 95 -14.51 7.60 8.73
C GLY A 95 -13.75 6.98 9.90
N ASN A 96 -12.45 7.23 10.02
CA ASN A 96 -11.56 6.65 11.03
C ASN A 96 -11.03 7.67 12.04
N ILE A 97 -11.02 8.95 11.68
CA ILE A 97 -10.60 10.05 12.54
C ILE A 97 -11.67 11.13 12.46
N THR A 98 -12.40 11.31 13.55
CA THR A 98 -13.47 12.32 13.65
C THR A 98 -13.00 13.57 14.41
N ASP A 99 -13.66 14.71 14.17
CA ASP A 99 -13.40 15.95 14.91
C ASP A 99 -13.59 15.77 16.43
N ALA A 100 -14.56 14.94 16.84
CA ALA A 100 -14.82 14.62 18.24
C ALA A 100 -13.69 13.81 18.90
N GLU A 101 -12.99 12.98 18.14
CA GLU A 101 -11.80 12.25 18.59
C GLU A 101 -10.58 13.18 18.64
N LEU A 102 -10.39 14.00 17.59
CA LEU A 102 -9.31 14.99 17.54
C LEU A 102 -9.42 16.04 18.66
N ALA A 103 -10.63 16.43 19.06
CA ALA A 103 -10.84 17.35 20.17
C ALA A 103 -10.31 16.82 21.53
N LYS A 104 -10.14 15.49 21.65
CA LYS A 104 -9.62 14.82 22.84
C LYS A 104 -8.14 14.45 22.69
N ALA A 105 -7.61 14.51 21.48
CA ALA A 105 -6.24 14.15 21.18
C ALA A 105 -5.25 15.09 21.90
N THR A 106 -4.07 14.57 22.19
CA THR A 106 -2.96 15.40 22.68
C THR A 106 -2.03 15.76 21.53
N THR A 107 -1.42 16.94 21.62
CA THR A 107 -0.46 17.39 20.62
C THR A 107 0.87 17.74 21.26
N ARG A 108 1.96 17.50 20.56
CA ARG A 108 3.30 17.93 20.95
C ARG A 108 4.13 18.30 19.73
N THR A 109 5.12 19.17 19.93
CA THR A 109 6.15 19.42 18.92
C THR A 109 7.24 18.35 18.97
N THR A 110 7.90 18.12 17.85
CA THR A 110 9.04 17.20 17.73
C THR A 110 9.90 17.54 16.52
N THR A 111 10.89 16.71 16.25
CA THR A 111 11.63 16.70 14.99
C THR A 111 11.46 15.34 14.31
N PHE A 112 11.19 15.33 13.01
CA PHE A 112 11.10 14.13 12.19
C PHE A 112 12.04 14.28 11.00
N ASP A 113 12.98 13.35 10.82
CA ASP A 113 14.04 13.42 9.80
C ASP A 113 14.73 14.80 9.73
N GLY A 114 15.02 15.37 10.90
CA GLY A 114 15.68 16.68 11.05
C GLY A 114 14.78 17.89 10.80
N LYS A 115 13.49 17.72 10.49
CA LYS A 115 12.53 18.81 10.27
C LYS A 115 11.61 19.01 11.48
N PRO A 116 11.22 20.25 11.82
CA PRO A 116 10.19 20.49 12.82
C PRO A 116 8.88 19.80 12.44
N ALA A 117 8.25 19.15 13.41
CA ALA A 117 7.03 18.37 13.21
C ALA A 117 6.07 18.49 14.40
N TYR A 118 4.80 18.17 14.16
CA TYR A 118 3.78 17.99 15.20
C TYR A 118 3.43 16.52 15.30
N VAL A 119 3.22 16.02 16.52
CA VAL A 119 2.65 14.70 16.76
C VAL A 119 1.29 14.87 17.41
N ILE A 120 0.27 14.29 16.78
CA ILE A 120 -1.08 14.15 17.32
C ILE A 120 -1.20 12.73 17.85
N THR A 121 -1.64 12.57 19.09
CA THR A 121 -1.87 11.26 19.72
C THR A 121 -3.35 11.11 20.03
N ASP A 122 -3.98 10.11 19.41
CA ASP A 122 -5.37 9.77 19.68
C ASP A 122 -5.54 9.30 21.13
N ALA A 123 -6.49 9.89 21.84
CA ALA A 123 -6.66 9.64 23.27
C ALA A 123 -7.25 8.26 23.60
N LYS A 124 -7.93 7.62 22.64
CA LYS A 124 -8.61 6.34 22.84
C LYS A 124 -7.69 5.16 22.54
N THR A 125 -6.95 5.25 21.46
CA THR A 125 -6.12 4.17 20.90
C THR A 125 -4.65 4.35 21.23
N GLY A 126 -4.19 5.58 21.48
CA GLY A 126 -2.76 5.90 21.59
C GLY A 126 -2.04 5.93 20.25
N ASN A 127 -2.75 5.74 19.12
CA ASN A 127 -2.18 5.85 17.79
C ASN A 127 -1.69 7.28 17.53
N THR A 128 -0.64 7.42 16.73
CA THR A 128 0.01 8.71 16.47
C THR A 128 0.05 9.06 14.99
N ILE A 129 -0.11 10.35 14.73
CA ILE A 129 0.04 10.98 13.42
C ILE A 129 1.12 12.05 13.54
N THR A 130 2.16 11.94 12.73
CA THR A 130 3.22 12.94 12.66
C THR A 130 3.06 13.79 11.40
N LEU A 131 3.01 15.11 11.58
CA LEU A 131 2.83 16.10 10.52
C LEU A 131 4.06 16.99 10.40
N ASP A 132 4.46 17.34 9.18
CA ASP A 132 5.44 18.39 8.93
C ASP A 132 4.92 19.73 9.47
N ALA A 133 5.74 20.45 10.25
CA ALA A 133 5.27 21.68 10.87
C ALA A 133 5.07 22.84 9.88
N ALA A 134 5.75 22.84 8.73
CA ALA A 134 5.60 23.88 7.71
C ALA A 134 4.41 23.58 6.79
N THR A 135 4.41 22.42 6.12
CA THR A 135 3.43 22.07 5.09
C THR A 135 2.16 21.42 5.63
N LYS A 136 2.20 20.91 6.87
CA LYS A 136 1.16 20.06 7.46
C LYS A 136 0.95 18.73 6.74
N TYR A 137 1.86 18.33 5.85
CA TYR A 137 1.81 17.02 5.23
C TYR A 137 2.06 15.93 6.25
N VAL A 138 1.37 14.81 6.07
CA VAL A 138 1.59 13.66 6.93
C VAL A 138 2.92 13.00 6.60
N LEU A 139 3.70 12.71 7.63
CA LEU A 139 5.02 12.10 7.56
C LEU A 139 4.98 10.64 8.03
N GLN A 140 4.22 10.35 9.08
CA GLN A 140 4.11 9.01 9.64
C GLN A 140 2.76 8.77 10.32
N PHE A 141 2.28 7.54 10.20
CA PHE A 141 1.29 6.93 11.09
C PHE A 141 1.94 5.80 11.87
N ASP A 142 1.65 5.71 13.16
CA ASP A 142 2.12 4.62 14.02
C ASP A 142 1.00 4.21 14.96
N GLY A 143 0.71 2.92 15.02
CA GLY A 143 -0.35 2.45 15.88
C GLY A 143 -0.79 1.01 15.66
N GLU A 144 -1.82 0.63 16.38
CA GLU A 144 -2.51 -0.64 16.22
C GLU A 144 -3.69 -0.46 15.25
N GLN A 145 -3.82 -1.38 14.30
CA GLN A 145 -4.92 -1.40 13.34
C GLN A 145 -5.74 -2.69 13.43
N GLY A 146 -7.04 -2.56 13.14
CA GLY A 146 -8.00 -3.66 13.10
C GLY A 146 -8.32 -4.31 14.45
N THR A 147 -9.20 -5.30 14.43
CA THR A 147 -9.61 -6.06 15.63
C THR A 147 -8.50 -6.94 16.20
N SER A 148 -7.51 -7.29 15.37
CA SER A 148 -6.32 -8.05 15.78
C SER A 148 -5.25 -7.21 16.47
N LYS A 149 -5.43 -5.88 16.55
CA LYS A 149 -4.47 -4.93 17.14
C LYS A 149 -3.07 -5.08 16.56
N THR A 150 -2.99 -5.31 15.25
CA THR A 150 -1.69 -5.48 14.58
C THR A 150 -0.97 -4.14 14.57
N LYS A 151 0.23 -4.10 15.12
CA LYS A 151 1.07 -2.89 15.08
C LYS A 151 1.54 -2.65 13.66
N GLY A 152 1.25 -1.46 13.15
CA GLY A 152 1.64 -0.98 11.85
C GLY A 152 2.34 0.35 11.94
N LYS A 153 3.35 0.54 11.10
CA LYS A 153 4.00 1.82 10.88
C LYS A 153 3.95 2.13 9.40
N VAL A 154 3.52 3.34 9.07
CA VAL A 154 3.42 3.85 7.71
C VAL A 154 4.21 5.14 7.64
N THR A 155 5.09 5.27 6.67
CA THR A 155 5.85 6.50 6.42
C THR A 155 5.50 7.03 5.03
N LEU A 156 5.25 8.34 4.94
CA LEU A 156 4.82 9.01 3.73
C LEU A 156 5.88 10.03 3.34
N THR A 157 6.33 9.95 2.09
CA THR A 157 7.40 10.80 1.55
C THR A 157 7.09 11.16 0.10
N GLY A 158 7.87 12.05 -0.50
CA GLY A 158 7.75 12.37 -1.92
C GLY A 158 6.44 13.06 -2.32
N TRP A 159 5.78 13.76 -1.38
CA TRP A 159 4.58 14.54 -1.65
C TRP A 159 4.78 15.45 -2.87
N ASN A 160 3.89 15.32 -3.87
CA ASN A 160 3.92 16.05 -5.13
C ASN A 160 5.18 15.81 -6.00
N GLN A 161 5.87 14.69 -5.82
CA GLN A 161 7.08 14.34 -6.59
C GLN A 161 6.92 13.05 -7.41
N GLN A 162 5.69 12.62 -7.69
CA GLN A 162 5.45 11.37 -8.42
C GLN A 162 5.83 11.51 -9.90
N PRO A 163 6.78 10.70 -10.42
CA PRO A 163 7.00 10.60 -11.85
C PRO A 163 5.86 9.84 -12.52
N THR A 164 5.56 10.20 -13.77
CA THR A 164 4.62 9.43 -14.60
C THR A 164 5.19 8.04 -14.88
N LEU A 165 4.49 7.00 -14.41
CA LEU A 165 4.79 5.62 -14.77
C LEU A 165 4.27 5.30 -16.16
N THR A 166 4.97 4.40 -16.83
CA THR A 166 4.63 3.89 -18.16
C THR A 166 4.36 2.39 -18.10
N VAL A 167 3.62 1.90 -19.10
CA VAL A 167 3.39 0.46 -19.27
C VAL A 167 4.73 -0.26 -19.27
N PRO A 168 4.89 -1.33 -18.46
CA PRO A 168 6.15 -2.05 -18.43
C PRO A 168 6.51 -2.62 -19.81
N PRO A 169 7.75 -2.42 -20.29
CA PRO A 169 8.18 -2.98 -21.56
C PRO A 169 8.19 -4.51 -21.49
N GLY A 170 7.69 -5.16 -22.55
CA GLY A 170 7.63 -6.61 -22.63
C GLY A 170 6.58 -7.25 -21.72
N ALA A 171 5.59 -6.48 -21.24
CA ALA A 171 4.45 -7.05 -20.52
C ALA A 171 3.73 -8.10 -21.38
N ILE A 172 3.51 -9.28 -20.80
CA ILE A 172 2.79 -10.38 -21.45
C ILE A 172 1.34 -10.43 -20.96
N SER A 173 0.43 -10.95 -21.78
CA SER A 173 -0.94 -11.22 -21.34
C SER A 173 -0.96 -12.37 -20.33
N ALA A 174 -1.82 -12.27 -19.32
CA ALA A 174 -2.08 -13.40 -18.44
C ALA A 174 -2.60 -14.61 -19.24
N PRO A 175 -2.25 -15.85 -18.84
CA PRO A 175 -2.86 -17.05 -19.38
C PRO A 175 -4.37 -17.02 -19.21
N SER A 176 -5.12 -17.56 -20.18
CA SER A 176 -6.59 -17.58 -20.17
C SER A 176 -7.19 -18.26 -18.92
N SER A 177 -6.46 -19.17 -18.29
CA SER A 177 -6.85 -19.84 -17.05
C SER A 177 -6.90 -18.93 -15.81
N MET A 178 -6.41 -17.69 -15.90
CA MET A 178 -6.38 -16.73 -14.78
C MET A 178 -7.53 -15.71 -14.79
N GLY A 179 -8.43 -15.75 -15.78
CA GLY A 179 -9.43 -14.71 -16.03
C GLY A 179 -10.90 -15.12 -15.87
N ASN A 180 -11.18 -16.32 -15.35
CA ASN A 180 -12.55 -16.82 -15.11
C ASN A 180 -12.87 -16.84 -13.62
#